data_AF-A0A949H6T9-F1
#
_entry.id   AF-A0A949H6T9-F1
#
_cell.length_a   1.000
_cell.length_b   1.000
_cell.length_c   1.000
_cell.angle_alpha   90.00
_cell.angle_beta   90.00
_cell.angle_gamma   90.00
#
_symmetry.space_group_name_H-M   'P 1'
#
loop_
_entity.id
_entity.type
_entity.pdbx_description
1 polymer ?
#
loop_
_entity_poly.entity_id
_entity_poly.type
_entity_poly.pdbx_seq_one_letter_code
_entity_poly.pdbx_strand_id
1 'polypeptide(L)'
;ALGIDGQVLVDSWEITPVVGDRYLLCSDGLFNEVDDSRIAAVLRRLADPTEAARELVRLANEAGGRDNITCVVVDVLDDTGRDPSPIGDSRITSHLAGSEPDGGIRPTATAPASTERPPVADRLRSSLGSTMTWRVGLFIGSMVVLALFVLGFVWWTGNRTYYVGTDGEQVVIYRGRPGGLLWIEPEQVESTDVRLDEVPGARRTEVTDGVQEPSLSAARTYVRNLREQIDQTRPSTTTTTTG
;
A
#
# COMPACT_ATOMS: atom_id res chain seq x y z
N ALA A 1 17.37 1.36 -12.41
CA ALA A 1 17.15 1.13 -10.96
C ALA A 1 18.52 1.15 -10.28
N LEU A 2 18.72 2.06 -9.32
CA LEU A 2 19.85 1.97 -8.39
C LEU A 2 19.58 0.82 -7.42
N GLY A 3 20.53 -0.11 -7.24
CA GLY A 3 20.38 -1.21 -6.26
C GLY A 3 20.71 -2.62 -6.73
N ILE A 4 21.28 -2.81 -7.94
CA ILE A 4 21.74 -4.13 -8.41
C ILE A 4 23.23 -4.39 -8.16
N ASP A 5 24.02 -3.36 -7.89
CA ASP A 5 25.45 -3.45 -7.57
C ASP A 5 25.79 -2.74 -6.27
N GLY A 6 26.71 -3.32 -5.49
CA GLY A 6 27.10 -2.85 -4.15
C GLY A 6 27.92 -1.55 -4.13
N GLN A 7 28.20 -0.95 -5.28
CA GLN A 7 28.87 0.35 -5.40
C GLN A 7 28.15 1.22 -6.43
N VAL A 8 27.78 2.43 -6.01
CA VAL A 8 27.20 3.47 -6.87
C VAL A 8 28.29 4.50 -7.13
N LEU A 9 28.69 4.64 -8.39
CA LEU A 9 29.52 5.76 -8.82
C LEU A 9 28.62 7.00 -8.89
N VAL A 10 28.88 7.95 -8.01
CA VAL A 10 28.16 9.22 -7.96
C VAL A 10 29.00 10.26 -8.70
N ASP A 11 28.41 10.86 -9.73
CA ASP A 11 28.99 12.05 -10.34
C ASP A 11 28.80 13.24 -9.39
N SER A 12 29.87 13.98 -9.12
CA SER A 12 29.83 15.20 -8.33
C SER A 12 30.55 16.32 -9.08
N TRP A 13 29.95 17.50 -9.05
CA TRP A 13 30.50 18.70 -9.64
C TRP A 13 30.27 19.87 -8.69
N GLU A 14 31.28 20.71 -8.53
CA GLU A 14 31.17 21.93 -7.74
C GLU A 14 30.81 23.11 -8.64
N ILE A 15 29.83 23.90 -8.23
CA ILE A 15 29.40 25.13 -8.91
C ILE A 15 29.50 26.25 -7.89
N THR A 16 30.17 27.34 -8.26
CA THR A 16 30.24 28.55 -7.42
C THR A 16 29.01 29.42 -7.71
N PRO A 17 28.10 29.63 -6.74
CA PRO A 17 26.92 30.44 -6.96
C PRO A 17 27.28 31.93 -7.03
N VAL A 18 26.74 32.63 -8.02
CA VAL A 18 26.83 34.09 -8.14
C VAL A 18 25.48 34.71 -7.80
N VAL A 19 25.48 35.84 -7.07
CA VAL A 19 24.25 36.58 -6.78
C VAL A 19 23.52 36.93 -8.08
N GLY A 20 22.24 36.59 -8.15
CA GLY A 20 21.41 36.71 -9.34
C GLY A 20 21.31 35.41 -10.17
N ASP A 21 22.09 34.38 -9.85
CA ASP A 21 21.95 33.07 -10.47
C ASP A 21 20.63 32.41 -10.07
N ARG A 22 20.10 31.63 -11.01
CA ARG A 22 18.90 30.81 -10.83
C ARG A 22 19.18 29.40 -11.29
N TYR A 23 19.03 28.44 -10.39
CA TYR A 23 19.18 27.02 -10.67
C TYR A 23 17.82 26.34 -10.75
N LEU A 24 17.69 25.42 -11.71
CA LEU A 24 16.55 24.52 -11.84
C LEU A 24 17.06 23.09 -11.66
N LEU A 25 16.52 22.39 -10.67
CA LEU A 25 16.61 20.93 -10.57
C LEU A 25 15.27 20.34 -11.00
N CYS A 26 15.26 19.38 -11.91
CA CYS A 26 14.03 18.77 -12.37
C CYS A 26 14.18 17.28 -12.71
N SER A 27 13.06 16.57 -12.69
CA SER A 27 12.96 15.20 -13.24
C SER A 27 12.77 15.22 -14.76
N ASP A 28 12.96 14.06 -15.37
CA ASP A 28 12.64 13.76 -16.77
C ASP A 28 11.19 14.01 -17.14
N GLY A 29 10.27 13.89 -16.19
CA GLY A 29 8.88 14.33 -16.38
C GLY A 29 8.73 15.80 -16.81
N LEU A 30 9.67 16.70 -16.47
CA LEU A 30 9.63 18.09 -16.93
C LEU A 30 10.27 18.27 -18.31
N PHE A 31 11.55 17.90 -18.46
CA PHE A 31 12.33 18.23 -19.65
C PHE A 31 11.94 17.41 -20.89
N ASN A 32 11.26 16.27 -20.73
CA ASN A 32 10.70 15.52 -21.86
C ASN A 32 9.42 16.17 -22.43
N GLU A 33 8.75 17.05 -21.68
CA GLU A 33 7.47 17.67 -22.06
C GLU A 33 7.61 19.18 -22.40
N VAL A 34 8.64 19.83 -21.88
CA VAL A 34 8.90 21.26 -22.04
C VAL A 34 10.32 21.47 -22.53
N ASP A 35 10.47 22.03 -23.73
CA ASP A 35 11.80 22.29 -24.30
C ASP A 35 12.58 23.35 -23.50
N ASP A 36 13.91 23.21 -23.47
CA ASP A 36 14.85 24.11 -22.77
C ASP A 36 14.60 25.59 -23.04
N SER A 37 14.27 25.95 -24.28
CA SER A 37 13.99 27.34 -24.67
C SER A 37 12.77 27.92 -23.93
N ARG A 38 11.74 27.09 -23.74
CA ARG A 38 10.49 27.45 -23.06
C ARG A 38 10.70 27.46 -21.54
N ILE A 39 11.45 26.49 -21.01
CA ILE A 39 11.90 26.50 -19.61
C ILE A 39 12.64 27.80 -19.30
N ALA A 40 13.66 28.14 -20.10
CA ALA A 40 14.47 29.32 -19.90
C ALA A 40 13.65 30.62 -20.04
N ALA A 41 12.65 30.65 -20.92
CA ALA A 41 11.73 31.78 -21.04
C ALA A 41 10.89 31.98 -19.77
N VAL A 42 10.38 30.91 -19.15
CA VAL A 42 9.64 30.97 -17.89
C VAL A 42 10.54 31.44 -16.75
N LEU A 43 11.71 30.85 -16.61
CA LEU A 43 12.67 31.18 -15.55
C LEU A 43 13.15 32.65 -15.64
N ARG A 44 13.22 33.23 -16.84
CA ARG A 44 13.56 34.66 -17.00
C ARG A 44 12.38 35.60 -16.80
N ARG A 45 11.16 35.15 -17.11
CA ARG A 45 9.96 35.99 -17.10
C ARG A 45 9.37 36.17 -15.70
N LEU A 46 9.38 35.11 -14.88
CA LEU A 46 8.74 35.11 -13.57
C LEU A 46 9.77 35.37 -12.49
N ALA A 47 9.63 36.46 -11.74
CA ALA A 47 10.59 36.83 -10.70
C ALA A 47 10.49 35.91 -9.47
N ASP A 48 9.28 35.50 -9.06
CA ASP A 48 9.10 34.61 -7.92
C ASP A 48 9.46 33.15 -8.31
N PRO A 49 10.39 32.48 -7.60
CA PRO A 49 10.77 31.10 -7.90
C PRO A 49 9.60 30.12 -7.71
N THR A 50 8.66 30.41 -6.81
CA THR A 50 7.49 29.55 -6.60
C THR A 50 6.53 29.61 -7.78
N GLU A 51 6.23 30.81 -8.27
CA GLU A 51 5.45 31.01 -9.50
C GLU A 51 6.14 30.38 -10.72
N ALA A 52 7.47 30.54 -10.85
CA ALA A 52 8.23 29.91 -11.92
C ALA A 52 8.10 28.38 -11.91
N ALA A 53 8.27 27.75 -10.74
CA ALA A 53 8.10 26.31 -10.59
C ALA A 53 6.68 25.85 -10.94
N ARG A 54 5.65 26.55 -10.46
CA ARG A 54 4.25 26.22 -10.77
C ARG A 54 3.94 26.34 -12.26
N GLU A 55 4.46 27.36 -12.91
CA GLU A 55 4.27 27.56 -14.35
C GLU A 55 4.95 26.45 -15.17
N LEU A 56 6.14 26.00 -14.76
CA LEU A 56 6.82 24.87 -15.40
C LEU A 56 6.01 23.58 -15.28
N VAL A 57 5.48 23.28 -14.09
CA VAL A 57 4.60 22.12 -13.87
C VAL A 57 3.33 22.22 -14.72
N ARG A 58 2.71 23.40 -14.78
CA ARG A 58 1.52 23.63 -15.62
C ARG A 58 1.82 23.35 -17.09
N LEU A 59 2.92 23.89 -17.62
CA LEU A 59 3.32 23.70 -19.01
C LEU A 59 3.65 22.24 -19.35
N ALA A 60 4.20 21.47 -18.41
CA ALA A 60 4.46 20.05 -18.61
C ALA A 60 3.17 19.22 -18.63
N ASN A 61 2.25 19.52 -17.71
CA ASN A 61 0.92 18.89 -17.70
C ASN A 61 0.14 19.17 -18.99
N GLU A 62 0.17 20.41 -19.48
CA GLU A 62 -0.52 20.79 -20.73
C GLU A 62 0.08 20.14 -21.98
N ALA A 63 1.39 19.85 -21.96
CA ALA A 63 2.07 19.16 -23.06
C ALA A 63 1.81 17.63 -23.07
N GLY A 64 1.24 17.08 -22.00
CA GLY A 64 0.77 15.70 -21.95
C GLY A 64 0.89 15.04 -20.58
N GLY A 65 1.75 15.55 -19.69
CA GLY A 65 1.89 15.05 -18.31
C GLY A 65 2.06 13.54 -18.21
N ARG A 66 2.88 12.94 -19.09
CA ARG A 66 2.97 11.47 -19.21
C ARG A 66 3.73 10.80 -18.06
N ASP A 67 4.44 11.59 -17.25
CA ASP A 67 5.22 11.13 -16.12
C ASP A 67 5.10 12.09 -14.92
N ASN A 68 5.61 11.67 -13.75
CA ASN A 68 5.67 12.46 -12.54
C ASN A 68 6.63 13.65 -12.72
N ILE A 69 6.07 14.86 -12.71
CA ILE A 69 6.83 16.09 -12.84
C ILE A 69 7.29 16.56 -11.45
N THR A 70 8.59 16.65 -11.25
CA THR A 70 9.21 17.27 -10.07
C THR A 70 10.17 18.36 -10.51
N CYS A 71 10.09 19.56 -9.90
CA CYS A 71 11.06 20.62 -10.13
C CYS A 71 11.27 21.50 -8.89
N VAL A 72 12.48 22.02 -8.73
CA VAL A 72 12.90 22.96 -7.69
C VAL A 72 13.64 24.12 -8.35
N VAL A 73 13.21 25.34 -8.05
CA VAL A 73 13.86 26.58 -8.50
C VAL A 73 14.56 27.21 -7.30
N VAL A 74 15.84 27.53 -7.43
CA VAL A 74 16.67 28.13 -6.39
C VAL A 74 17.26 29.42 -6.90
N ASP A 75 17.02 30.52 -6.17
CA ASP A 75 17.60 31.82 -6.45
C ASP A 75 18.77 32.11 -5.51
N VAL A 76 19.87 32.58 -6.07
CA VAL A 76 21.00 33.08 -5.29
C VAL A 76 20.79 34.56 -5.03
N LEU A 77 20.42 34.88 -3.79
CA LEU A 77 20.17 36.25 -3.34
C LEU A 77 21.39 36.80 -2.60
N ASP A 78 21.55 38.12 -2.62
CA ASP A 78 22.58 38.80 -1.84
C ASP A 78 22.26 38.71 -0.35
N ASP A 79 23.26 38.40 0.48
CA ASP A 79 23.11 38.38 1.94
C ASP A 79 23.28 39.79 2.49
N THR A 80 22.30 40.64 2.20
CA THR A 80 22.20 41.96 2.84
C THR A 80 21.57 41.83 4.22
N GLY A 81 22.25 41.09 5.11
CA GLY A 81 22.06 41.17 6.56
C GLY A 81 21.11 40.15 7.20
N ARG A 82 21.00 38.92 6.67
CA ARG A 82 20.31 37.85 7.38
C ARG A 82 21.34 36.99 8.11
N ASP A 83 21.41 37.12 9.44
CA ASP A 83 22.15 36.16 10.28
C ASP A 83 21.86 34.74 9.78
N PRO A 84 22.88 33.88 9.56
CA PRO A 84 22.69 32.51 9.12
C PRO A 84 22.03 31.73 10.25
N SER A 85 20.72 31.89 10.37
CA SER A 85 19.92 31.13 11.32
C SER A 85 19.99 29.66 10.88
N PRO A 86 20.38 28.73 11.77
CA PRO A 86 20.47 27.32 11.42
C PRO A 86 19.12 26.87 10.86
N ILE A 87 19.17 26.10 9.77
CA ILE A 87 18.06 25.52 9.00
C ILE A 87 16.85 25.28 9.93
N GLY A 88 15.97 26.26 9.97
CA GLY A 88 14.87 26.35 10.91
C GLY A 88 13.58 26.51 10.12
N ASP A 89 12.80 25.44 10.11
CA ASP A 89 11.35 25.45 9.96
C ASP A 89 10.82 26.19 8.73
N SER A 90 11.45 26.00 7.57
CA SER A 90 10.85 26.47 6.33
C SER A 90 9.66 25.57 6.01
N ARG A 91 8.45 26.12 6.19
CA ARG A 91 7.18 25.45 5.92
C ARG A 91 7.21 24.84 4.52
N ILE A 92 7.25 23.51 4.45
CA ILE A 92 6.99 22.76 3.20
C ILE A 92 5.52 23.01 2.84
N THR A 93 5.25 24.04 2.05
CA THR A 93 3.95 24.24 1.44
C THR A 93 3.87 23.33 0.21
N SER A 94 3.48 22.09 0.45
CA SER A 94 3.12 21.13 -0.60
C SER A 94 1.89 21.64 -1.35
N HIS A 95 2.10 22.35 -2.46
CA HIS A 95 1.05 22.66 -3.42
C HIS A 95 1.07 21.61 -4.52
N LEU A 96 0.30 20.52 -4.34
CA LEU A 96 -0.08 19.65 -5.46
C LEU A 96 -1.01 20.46 -6.38
N ALA A 97 -0.47 20.94 -7.49
CA ALA A 97 -1.23 21.63 -8.53
C ALA A 97 -1.94 20.59 -9.41
N GLY A 98 -3.21 20.32 -9.09
CA GLY A 98 -4.15 19.67 -10.00
C GLY A 98 -4.86 20.72 -10.86
N SER A 99 -4.77 20.53 -12.18
CA SER A 99 -5.55 21.13 -13.28
C SER A 99 -7.07 20.92 -13.08
N GLU A 100 -8.04 21.81 -13.38
CA GLU A 100 -8.32 22.84 -14.41
C GLU A 100 -9.51 23.76 -13.92
N PRO A 101 -10.24 24.50 -14.78
CA PRO A 101 -9.93 25.74 -15.50
C PRO A 101 -10.76 26.93 -14.97
N ASP A 102 -10.36 28.19 -15.22
CA ASP A 102 -11.27 29.33 -15.03
C ASP A 102 -11.36 30.20 -16.28
N GLY A 103 -12.60 30.39 -16.72
CA GLY A 103 -12.99 31.27 -17.79
C GLY A 103 -13.65 32.51 -17.22
N GLY A 104 -13.05 33.66 -17.50
CA GLY A 104 -13.83 34.83 -17.88
C GLY A 104 -14.16 35.89 -16.81
N ILE A 105 -13.49 37.03 -16.99
CA ILE A 105 -14.04 38.40 -16.97
C ILE A 105 -14.22 39.08 -15.58
N ARG A 106 -13.31 40.04 -15.33
CA ARG A 106 -13.47 41.26 -14.49
C ARG A 106 -14.62 42.13 -15.03
N PRO A 107 -15.32 42.99 -14.25
CA PRO A 107 -14.62 44.09 -13.58
C PRO A 107 -15.28 44.72 -12.32
N THR A 108 -14.48 45.60 -11.71
CA THR A 108 -14.86 46.89 -11.08
C THR A 108 -15.01 46.92 -9.55
N ALA A 109 -14.00 47.57 -8.95
CA ALA A 109 -14.01 48.11 -7.60
C ALA A 109 -14.96 49.30 -7.49
N THR A 110 -15.75 49.35 -6.41
CA THR A 110 -16.23 50.58 -5.76
C THR A 110 -16.66 50.25 -4.33
N ALA A 111 -15.99 50.85 -3.35
CA ALA A 111 -16.44 51.04 -1.97
C ALA A 111 -16.71 52.56 -1.81
N PRO A 112 -17.55 53.07 -0.87
CA PRO A 112 -17.39 52.77 0.56
C PRO A 112 -18.66 52.80 1.46
N ALA A 113 -18.41 52.45 2.73
CA ALA A 113 -18.98 53.02 3.97
C ALA A 113 -20.08 52.26 4.75
N SER A 114 -19.73 52.03 6.03
CA SER A 114 -20.55 52.08 7.26
C SER A 114 -20.81 50.77 8.01
N THR A 115 -20.08 50.63 9.12
CA THR A 115 -20.52 50.26 10.49
C THR A 115 -21.54 49.13 10.67
N GLU A 116 -21.07 47.95 11.07
CA GLU A 116 -21.44 47.29 12.34
C GLU A 116 -20.57 46.04 12.57
N ARG A 117 -20.04 45.88 13.78
CA ARG A 117 -19.14 44.79 14.17
C ARG A 117 -19.97 43.68 14.83
N PRO A 118 -20.11 42.47 14.26
CA PRO A 118 -20.85 41.38 14.91
C PRO A 118 -19.99 40.69 15.99
N PRO A 119 -20.62 39.99 16.96
CA PRO A 119 -19.96 39.45 18.14
C PRO A 119 -18.96 38.32 17.79
N VAL A 120 -17.90 38.25 18.60
CA VAL A 120 -16.68 37.43 18.41
C VAL A 120 -16.88 35.94 18.77
N ALA A 121 -18.11 35.41 18.74
CA ALA A 121 -18.43 34.12 19.38
C ALA A 121 -18.97 33.01 18.47
N ASP A 122 -18.79 33.07 17.15
CA ASP A 122 -19.14 31.95 16.23
C ASP A 122 -18.04 31.61 15.20
N ARG A 123 -16.81 32.09 15.42
CA ARG A 123 -15.69 31.93 14.47
C ARG A 123 -14.82 30.69 14.69
N LEU A 124 -15.33 29.64 15.34
CA LEU A 124 -14.57 28.40 15.60
C LEU A 124 -15.25 27.13 15.08
N ARG A 125 -16.24 27.24 14.18
CA ARG A 125 -16.90 26.06 13.62
C ARG A 125 -17.37 26.32 12.18
N SER A 126 -16.48 26.18 11.18
CA SER A 126 -16.80 25.71 9.80
C SER A 126 -15.73 26.04 8.74
N SER A 127 -14.45 25.82 9.00
CA SER A 127 -13.49 25.75 7.89
C SER A 127 -12.47 24.62 8.07
N LEU A 128 -12.97 23.40 8.15
CA LEU A 128 -12.24 22.25 7.62
C LEU A 128 -12.72 22.04 6.19
N GLY A 129 -12.41 23.02 5.33
CA GLY A 129 -12.58 22.89 3.89
C GLY A 129 -11.53 21.94 3.36
N SER A 130 -11.77 20.63 3.53
CA SER A 130 -11.03 19.63 2.78
C SER A 130 -11.49 19.72 1.34
N THR A 131 -10.67 20.30 0.46
CA THR A 131 -10.81 20.11 -0.98
C THR A 131 -10.36 18.70 -1.33
N MET A 132 -11.01 17.69 -0.74
CA MET A 132 -10.92 16.33 -1.22
C MET A 132 -11.81 16.28 -2.44
N THR A 133 -11.20 16.33 -3.62
CA THR A 133 -11.95 16.08 -4.85
C THR A 133 -12.68 14.75 -4.64
N TRP A 134 -13.99 14.72 -4.87
CA TRP A 134 -14.82 13.52 -4.66
C TRP A 134 -14.21 12.26 -5.33
N ARG A 135 -13.37 12.47 -6.36
CA ARG A 135 -12.49 11.49 -7.01
C ARG A 135 -11.50 10.80 -6.07
N VAL A 136 -10.83 11.51 -5.15
CA VAL A 136 -9.95 10.89 -4.15
C VAL A 136 -10.75 10.05 -3.15
N GLY A 137 -11.94 10.54 -2.75
CA GLY A 137 -12.87 9.76 -1.93
C GLY A 137 -13.34 8.48 -2.63
N LEU A 138 -13.66 8.56 -3.92
CA LEU A 138 -14.02 7.40 -4.76
C LEU A 138 -12.85 6.42 -4.92
N PHE A 139 -11.63 6.91 -5.11
CA PHE A 139 -10.44 6.06 -5.23
C PHE A 139 -10.15 5.31 -3.92
N ILE A 140 -10.14 6.01 -2.79
CA ILE A 140 -9.94 5.39 -1.47
C ILE A 140 -11.08 4.41 -1.17
N GLY A 141 -12.33 4.80 -1.44
CA GLY A 141 -13.49 3.93 -1.28
C GLY A 141 -13.38 2.67 -2.13
N SER A 142 -12.99 2.79 -3.40
CA SER A 142 -12.76 1.66 -4.30
C SER A 142 -11.65 0.75 -3.81
N MET A 143 -10.53 1.31 -3.32
CA MET A 143 -9.42 0.53 -2.77
C MET A 143 -9.84 -0.25 -1.51
N VAL A 144 -10.64 0.37 -0.64
CA VAL A 144 -11.21 -0.30 0.55
C VAL A 144 -12.17 -1.42 0.13
N VAL A 145 -13.06 -1.17 -0.83
CA VAL A 145 -13.98 -2.20 -1.35
C VAL A 145 -13.21 -3.36 -1.99
N LEU A 146 -12.16 -3.08 -2.77
CA LEU A 146 -11.32 -4.11 -3.36
C LEU A 146 -10.59 -4.91 -2.28
N ALA A 147 -10.01 -4.25 -1.27
CA ALA A 147 -9.36 -4.92 -0.16
C ALA A 147 -10.34 -5.83 0.59
N LEU A 148 -11.55 -5.35 0.89
CA LEU A 148 -12.60 -6.16 1.53
C LEU A 148 -13.03 -7.34 0.64
N PHE A 149 -13.13 -7.13 -0.67
CA PHE A 149 -13.46 -8.21 -1.62
C PHE A 149 -12.37 -9.28 -1.64
N VAL A 150 -11.09 -8.88 -1.71
CA VAL A 150 -9.94 -9.81 -1.66
C VAL A 150 -9.91 -10.56 -0.33
N LEU A 151 -10.06 -9.85 0.79
CA LEU A 151 -10.14 -10.45 2.13
C LEU A 151 -11.29 -11.46 2.23
N GLY A 152 -12.49 -11.08 1.76
CA GLY A 152 -13.66 -11.96 1.74
C GLY A 152 -13.49 -13.17 0.83
N PHE A 153 -12.85 -13.01 -0.32
CA PHE A 153 -12.55 -14.10 -1.25
C PHE A 153 -11.52 -15.08 -0.67
N VAL A 154 -10.48 -14.57 -0.02
CA VAL A 154 -9.48 -15.39 0.70
C VAL A 154 -10.16 -16.17 1.83
N TRP A 155 -11.01 -15.52 2.62
CA TRP A 155 -11.77 -16.18 3.69
C TRP A 155 -12.73 -17.26 3.14
N TRP A 156 -13.45 -16.97 2.06
CA TRP A 156 -14.40 -17.90 1.42
C TRP A 156 -13.69 -19.14 0.84
N THR A 157 -12.52 -18.96 0.26
CA THR A 157 -11.73 -20.07 -0.32
C THR A 157 -10.97 -20.86 0.75
N GLY A 158 -10.52 -20.23 1.84
CA GLY A 158 -9.80 -20.89 2.94
C GLY A 158 -10.67 -21.79 3.81
N ASN A 159 -11.96 -21.46 3.99
CA ASN A 159 -12.84 -22.15 4.95
C ASN A 159 -13.66 -23.33 4.35
N ARG A 160 -13.36 -23.73 3.11
CA ARG A 160 -14.08 -24.79 2.37
C ARG A 160 -13.40 -26.15 2.42
N THR A 161 -12.15 -26.22 2.86
CA THR A 161 -11.38 -27.47 2.89
C THR A 161 -11.35 -28.05 4.30
N TYR A 162 -11.37 -29.37 4.37
CA TYR A 162 -11.12 -30.12 5.60
C TYR A 162 -9.79 -30.85 5.39
N TYR A 163 -9.00 -31.02 6.43
CA TYR A 163 -7.83 -31.87 6.34
C TYR A 163 -7.71 -32.74 7.58
N VAL A 164 -7.20 -33.95 7.39
CA VAL A 164 -6.92 -34.90 8.45
C VAL A 164 -5.45 -34.72 8.81
N GLY A 165 -5.19 -34.33 10.05
CA GLY A 165 -3.86 -34.11 10.59
C GLY A 165 -3.64 -34.88 11.90
N THR A 166 -2.58 -34.52 12.60
CA THR A 166 -2.22 -35.14 13.88
C THR A 166 -2.12 -34.08 14.97
N ASP A 167 -2.70 -34.37 16.13
CA ASP A 167 -2.53 -33.58 17.35
C ASP A 167 -1.91 -34.49 18.41
N GLY A 168 -0.58 -34.44 18.53
CA GLY A 168 0.20 -35.38 19.34
C GLY A 168 0.08 -36.82 18.86
N GLU A 169 -0.61 -37.66 19.63
CA GLU A 169 -0.77 -39.10 19.36
C GLU A 169 -2.10 -39.46 18.68
N GLN A 170 -2.98 -38.48 18.42
CA GLN A 170 -4.32 -38.73 17.89
C GLN A 170 -4.51 -38.14 16.49
N VAL A 171 -5.28 -38.84 15.67
CA VAL A 171 -5.72 -38.34 14.37
C VAL A 171 -6.91 -37.39 14.58
N VAL A 172 -6.77 -36.17 14.08
CA VAL A 172 -7.74 -35.09 14.28
C VAL A 172 -8.17 -34.53 12.92
N ILE A 173 -9.45 -34.23 12.79
CA ILE A 173 -9.99 -33.55 11.61
C ILE A 173 -10.03 -32.04 11.89
N TYR A 174 -9.28 -31.31 11.08
CA TYR A 174 -9.23 -29.86 11.11
C TYR A 174 -10.06 -29.27 9.97
N ARG A 175 -10.66 -28.11 10.20
CA ARG A 175 -11.29 -27.29 9.18
C ARG A 175 -10.35 -26.15 8.80
N GLY A 176 -10.03 -26.05 7.51
CA GLY A 176 -9.12 -25.05 6.96
C GLY A 176 -8.04 -25.68 6.07
N ARG A 177 -6.89 -25.01 5.96
CA ARG A 177 -5.72 -25.50 5.23
C ARG A 177 -4.63 -25.95 6.21
N PRO A 178 -3.87 -27.01 5.88
CA PRO A 178 -2.68 -27.39 6.65
C PRO A 178 -1.68 -26.23 6.64
N GLY A 179 -1.20 -25.83 7.83
CA GLY A 179 -0.29 -24.69 8.04
C GLY A 179 -0.96 -23.34 8.32
N GLY A 180 -2.29 -23.24 8.24
CA GLY A 180 -3.03 -21.98 8.45
C GLY A 180 -2.88 -21.00 7.27
N LEU A 181 -3.68 -19.93 7.27
CA LEU A 181 -3.56 -18.86 6.27
C LEU A 181 -3.53 -17.50 6.94
N LEU A 182 -2.37 -16.85 6.88
CA LEU A 182 -2.06 -15.55 7.48
C LEU A 182 -2.28 -15.51 9.01
N TRP A 183 -3.51 -15.25 9.46
CA TRP A 183 -3.93 -15.09 10.86
C TRP A 183 -5.11 -15.99 11.24
N ILE A 184 -5.48 -16.93 10.35
CA ILE A 184 -6.58 -17.88 10.57
C ILE A 184 -5.95 -19.23 10.89
N GLU A 185 -5.94 -19.58 12.17
CA GLU A 185 -5.58 -20.91 12.61
C GLU A 185 -6.70 -21.91 12.28
N PRO A 186 -6.36 -23.15 11.89
CA PRO A 186 -7.34 -24.18 11.60
C PRO A 186 -8.11 -24.57 12.87
N GLU A 187 -9.44 -24.58 12.79
CA GLU A 187 -10.29 -24.99 13.91
C GLU A 187 -10.33 -26.52 13.98
N GLN A 188 -10.06 -27.06 15.17
CA GLN A 188 -10.21 -28.49 15.48
C GLN A 188 -11.70 -28.81 15.57
N VAL A 189 -12.24 -29.54 14.58
CA VAL A 189 -13.68 -29.83 14.50
C VAL A 189 -14.03 -31.16 15.16
N GLU A 190 -13.17 -32.17 15.04
CA GLU A 190 -13.47 -33.52 15.54
C GLU A 190 -12.17 -34.25 15.92
N SER A 191 -12.06 -34.65 17.20
CA SER A 191 -11.02 -35.59 17.66
C SER A 191 -11.50 -37.01 17.38
N THR A 192 -10.70 -37.79 16.67
CA THR A 192 -11.04 -39.18 16.33
C THR A 192 -10.40 -40.13 17.34
N ASP A 193 -11.07 -41.24 17.65
CA ASP A 193 -10.55 -42.31 18.52
C ASP A 193 -9.36 -43.10 17.91
N VAL A 194 -8.84 -42.72 16.74
CA VAL A 194 -7.74 -43.41 16.06
C VAL A 194 -6.41 -42.79 16.47
N ARG A 195 -5.53 -43.59 17.09
CA ARG A 195 -4.20 -43.16 17.48
C ARG A 195 -3.19 -43.34 16.33
N LEU A 196 -2.21 -42.44 16.24
CA LEU A 196 -1.20 -42.38 15.18
C LEU A 196 -0.22 -43.57 15.21
N ASP A 197 -0.02 -44.17 16.38
CA ASP A 197 0.79 -45.38 16.58
C ASP A 197 0.13 -46.62 15.96
N GLU A 198 -1.19 -46.69 15.96
CA GLU A 198 -1.97 -47.77 15.33
C GLU A 198 -2.01 -47.68 13.79
N VAL A 199 -1.74 -46.51 13.23
CA VAL A 199 -1.75 -46.29 11.77
C VAL A 199 -0.58 -47.04 11.09
N PRO A 200 -0.83 -47.87 10.05
CA PRO A 200 0.23 -48.55 9.32
C PRO A 200 1.27 -47.58 8.76
N GLY A 201 2.56 -47.93 8.88
CA GLY A 201 3.67 -47.01 8.58
C GLY A 201 3.64 -46.38 7.18
N ALA A 202 3.10 -47.09 6.18
CA ALA A 202 2.96 -46.58 4.82
C ALA A 202 2.04 -45.35 4.70
N ARG A 203 1.01 -45.23 5.57
CA ARG A 203 0.06 -44.11 5.57
C ARG A 203 0.33 -43.10 6.69
N ARG A 204 1.19 -43.45 7.65
CA ARG A 204 1.56 -42.56 8.76
C ARG A 204 2.17 -41.26 8.24
N THR A 205 3.00 -41.33 7.18
CA THR A 205 3.56 -40.14 6.51
C THR A 205 2.48 -39.30 5.85
N GLU A 206 1.51 -39.92 5.14
CA GLU A 206 0.40 -39.20 4.50
C GLU A 206 -0.45 -38.41 5.51
N VAL A 207 -0.80 -39.04 6.64
CA VAL A 207 -1.60 -38.42 7.71
C VAL A 207 -0.80 -37.32 8.43
N THR A 208 0.51 -37.52 8.60
CA THR A 208 1.41 -36.51 9.18
C THR A 208 1.55 -35.29 8.27
N ASP A 209 1.62 -35.51 6.96
CA ASP A 209 1.74 -34.44 5.95
C ASP A 209 0.43 -33.67 5.72
N GLY A 210 -0.69 -34.15 6.26
CA GLY A 210 -2.00 -33.49 6.20
C GLY A 210 -2.79 -33.83 4.94
N VAL A 211 -3.60 -34.89 5.00
CA VAL A 211 -4.46 -35.30 3.88
C VAL A 211 -5.61 -34.31 3.72
N GLN A 212 -5.67 -33.63 2.58
CA GLN A 212 -6.74 -32.68 2.27
C GLN A 212 -7.95 -33.39 1.68
N GLU A 213 -9.11 -33.20 2.29
CA GLU A 213 -10.38 -33.78 1.87
C GLU A 213 -11.39 -32.67 1.53
N PRO A 214 -12.15 -32.80 0.43
CA PRO A 214 -13.06 -31.75 -0.03
C PRO A 214 -14.31 -31.59 0.85
N SER A 215 -14.57 -32.54 1.76
CA SER A 215 -15.70 -32.50 2.67
C SER A 215 -15.47 -33.30 3.95
N LEU A 216 -16.23 -32.94 4.98
CA LEU A 216 -16.24 -33.67 6.25
C LEU A 216 -16.72 -35.12 6.10
N SER A 217 -17.62 -35.40 5.15
CA SER A 217 -18.04 -36.78 4.84
C SER A 217 -16.95 -37.60 4.17
N ALA A 218 -16.14 -36.99 3.30
CA ALA A 218 -14.97 -37.63 2.70
C ALA A 218 -13.91 -37.92 3.78
N ALA A 219 -13.62 -36.95 4.65
CA ALA A 219 -12.72 -37.14 5.79
C ALA A 219 -13.17 -38.28 6.73
N ARG A 220 -14.46 -38.35 7.08
CA ARG A 220 -15.02 -39.47 7.86
C ARG A 220 -14.91 -40.81 7.15
N THR A 221 -15.05 -40.83 5.83
CA THR A 221 -14.89 -42.05 5.03
C THR A 221 -13.44 -42.51 5.00
N TYR A 222 -12.50 -41.57 4.87
CA TYR A 222 -11.06 -41.84 4.96
C TYR A 222 -10.70 -42.45 6.32
N VAL A 223 -11.16 -41.84 7.42
CA VAL A 223 -10.96 -42.35 8.79
C VAL A 223 -11.53 -43.76 8.96
N ARG A 224 -12.74 -44.02 8.43
CA ARG A 224 -13.36 -45.35 8.49
C ARG A 224 -12.53 -46.40 7.75
N ASN A 225 -12.07 -46.09 6.54
CA ASN A 225 -11.21 -46.97 5.76
C ASN A 225 -9.87 -47.23 6.46
N LEU A 226 -9.33 -46.21 7.13
CA LEU A 226 -8.11 -46.34 7.92
C LEU A 226 -8.31 -47.30 9.10
N ARG A 227 -9.43 -47.18 9.80
CA ARG A 227 -9.80 -48.08 10.91
C ARG A 227 -9.97 -49.53 10.44
N GLU A 228 -10.66 -49.74 9.32
CA GLU A 228 -10.81 -51.09 8.73
C GLU A 228 -9.45 -51.72 8.38
N GLN A 229 -8.50 -50.92 7.88
CA GLN A 229 -7.14 -51.41 7.62
C GLN A 229 -6.38 -51.76 8.90
N ILE A 230 -6.51 -50.95 9.96
CA ILE A 230 -5.92 -51.23 11.27
C ILE A 230 -6.47 -52.55 11.81
N ASP A 231 -7.79 -52.76 11.75
CA ASP A 231 -8.41 -54.01 12.21
C ASP A 231 -7.94 -55.23 11.40
N GLN A 232 -7.65 -55.07 10.11
CA GLN A 232 -7.09 -56.13 9.26
C GLN A 232 -5.59 -56.40 9.52
N THR A 233 -4.82 -55.38 9.93
CA THR A 233 -3.38 -55.52 10.23
C THR A 233 -3.09 -55.86 11.68
N ARG A 234 -4.10 -55.79 12.57
CA ARG A 234 -3.99 -56.26 13.94
C ARG A 234 -3.75 -57.78 13.91
N PRO A 235 -2.60 -58.28 14.38
CA PRO A 235 -2.35 -59.72 14.39
C PRO A 235 -3.42 -60.39 15.27
N SER A 236 -4.18 -61.31 14.70
CA SER A 236 -5.07 -62.19 15.45
C SER A 236 -4.27 -62.87 16.55
N THR A 237 -4.48 -62.48 17.80
CA THR A 237 -3.95 -63.20 18.95
C THR A 237 -4.62 -64.56 19.00
N THR A 238 -4.03 -65.55 18.33
CA THR A 238 -4.43 -66.96 18.47
C THR A 238 -4.10 -67.39 19.90
N THR A 239 -5.12 -67.44 20.75
CA THR A 239 -5.06 -68.10 22.06
C THR A 239 -4.61 -69.55 21.84
N THR A 240 -3.35 -69.82 22.11
CA THR A 240 -2.80 -71.18 22.19
C THR A 240 -3.21 -71.76 23.54
N THR A 241 -4.33 -72.47 23.57
CA THR A 241 -4.72 -73.34 24.68
C THR A 241 -3.68 -74.44 24.83
N THR A 242 -2.85 -74.37 25.86
CA THR A 242 -1.94 -75.46 26.26
C THR A 242 -2.66 -76.29 27.31
N GLY A 243 -2.78 -77.60 27.05
CA GLY A 243 -3.44 -78.59 27.90
C GLY A 243 -2.59 -79.06 29.08
#